data_AF-A0AAP0FUD1-F1
#
_entry.id   AF-A0AAP0FUD1-F1
#
_cell.length_a   1.000
_cell.length_b   1.000
_cell.length_c   1.000
_cell.angle_alpha   90.00
_cell.angle_beta   90.00
_cell.angle_gamma   90.00
#
_symmetry.space_group_name_H-M   'P 1'
#
loop_
_entity.id
_entity.type
_entity.pdbx_description
1 polymer ?
#
loop_
_entity_poly.entity_id
_entity_poly.type
_entity_poly.pdbx_seq_one_letter_code
_entity_poly.pdbx_strand_id
1 'polypeptide(L)' 'MLQTRVIRHSCSPFTSSIVLVKKDVSWRLCVDYQQSNQNTIKDKFAIPLIEELLDELHGPSTFRNWTFERDTTK' A
#
# COMPACT_ATOMS: atom_id res chain seq x y z
N MET A 1 -15.59 1.08 -4.02
CA MET A 1 -14.51 1.49 -4.94
C MET A 1 -14.94 2.56 -5.94
N LEU A 2 -16.01 2.36 -6.73
CA LEU A 2 -16.53 3.43 -7.63
C LEU A 2 -17.16 4.59 -6.83
N GLN A 3 -18.04 4.27 -5.86
CA GLN A 3 -18.67 5.30 -5.02
C GLN A 3 -17.67 6.04 -4.12
N THR A 4 -16.65 5.33 -3.63
CA THR A 4 -15.54 5.90 -2.85
C THR A 4 -14.48 6.58 -3.73
N ARG A 5 -14.71 6.67 -5.06
CA ARG A 5 -13.81 7.29 -6.06
C ARG A 5 -12.37 6.78 -6.10
N VAL A 6 -12.13 5.58 -5.57
CA VAL A 6 -10.81 4.92 -5.62
C VAL A 6 -10.52 4.38 -7.03
N ILE A 7 -11.56 3.98 -7.78
CA ILE A 7 -11.44 3.52 -9.17
C ILE A 7 -12.38 4.31 -10.08
N ARG A 8 -12.04 4.37 -11.38
CA ARG A 8 -12.87 4.93 -12.44
C ARG A 8 -12.84 4.02 -13.66
N HIS A 9 -13.83 4.13 -14.54
CA HIS A 9 -13.75 3.49 -15.84
C HIS A 9 -12.54 4.00 -16.62
N SER A 10 -11.76 3.09 -17.20
CA SER A 10 -10.60 3.40 -18.03
C SER A 10 -10.66 2.61 -19.33
N CYS A 11 -10.13 3.21 -20.40
CA CYS A 11 -9.90 2.55 -21.69
C CYS A 11 -8.39 2.39 -21.94
N SER A 12 -7.63 2.06 -20.90
CA SER A 12 -6.17 1.92 -21.01
C SER A 12 -5.78 0.68 -21.82
N PRO A 13 -4.71 0.74 -22.64
CA PRO A 13 -4.20 -0.42 -23.35
C PRO A 13 -3.55 -1.45 -22.40
N PHE A 14 -3.25 -1.05 -21.17
CA PHE A 14 -2.78 -1.94 -20.11
C PHE A 14 -3.97 -2.53 -19.37
N THR A 15 -3.97 -3.85 -19.24
CA THR A 15 -4.93 -4.63 -18.45
C THR A 15 -4.15 -5.49 -17.45
N SER A 16 -4.72 -5.68 -16.27
CA SER A 16 -4.15 -6.51 -15.22
C SER A 16 -5.23 -7.43 -14.68
N SER A 17 -4.88 -8.68 -14.41
CA SER A 17 -5.82 -9.67 -13.90
C SER A 17 -6.23 -9.34 -12.47
N ILE A 18 -7.48 -9.68 -12.13
CA ILE A 18 -8.06 -9.46 -10.80
C ILE A 18 -8.31 -10.81 -10.15
N VAL A 19 -7.81 -10.98 -8.93
CA VAL A 19 -7.98 -12.17 -8.10
C VAL A 19 -8.80 -11.80 -6.88
N LEU A 20 -9.84 -12.57 -6.60
CA LEU A 20 -10.66 -12.41 -5.40
C LEU A 20 -10.19 -13.41 -4.34
N VAL A 21 -9.71 -12.89 -3.21
CA VAL A 21 -9.18 -13.71 -2.11
C VAL A 21 -10.12 -13.61 -0.92
N LYS A 22 -10.52 -14.75 -0.36
CA LYS A 22 -11.30 -14.80 0.88
C LYS A 22 -10.37 -14.63 2.07
N LYS A 23 -10.61 -13.62 2.91
CA LYS A 23 -9.92 -13.45 4.19
C LYS A 23 -10.92 -13.46 5.33
N ASP A 24 -10.88 -14.52 6.14
CA ASP A 24 -11.71 -14.74 7.31
C ASP A 24 -13.22 -14.56 7.02
N VAL A 25 -13.72 -13.34 7.21
CA VAL A 25 -15.14 -12.96 7.04
C VAL A 25 -15.37 -12.10 5.79
N SER A 26 -14.32 -11.58 5.16
CA SER A 26 -14.41 -10.58 4.08
C SER A 26 -13.67 -11.00 2.81
N TRP A 27 -14.21 -10.61 1.65
CA TRP A 27 -13.54 -10.77 0.36
C TRP A 27 -12.64 -9.58 0.09
N ARG A 28 -11.40 -9.86 -0.36
CA ARG A 28 -10.44 -8.86 -0.79
C ARG A 28 -10.23 -8.99 -2.29
N LEU A 29 -10.37 -7.86 -2.98
CA LEU A 29 -10.01 -7.75 -4.39
C LEU A 29 -8.52 -7.45 -4.49
N CYS A 30 -7.77 -8.36 -5.08
CA CYS A 30 -6.32 -8.25 -5.31
C CYS A 30 -6.07 -8.11 -6.81
N VAL A 31 -5.47 -7.00 -7.23
CA VAL A 31 -5.06 -6.80 -8.63
C VAL A 31 -3.64 -7.31 -8.79
N ASP A 32 -3.40 -8.15 -9.78
CA ASP A 32 -2.07 -8.66 -10.09
C ASP A 32 -1.29 -7.65 -10.93
N TYR A 33 -0.46 -6.86 -10.25
CA TYR A 33 0.41 -5.87 -10.88
C TYR A 33 1.78 -6.42 -11.29
N GLN A 34 2.01 -7.74 -11.27
CA GLN A 34 3.35 -8.29 -11.53
C GLN A 34 3.94 -7.81 -12.87
N GLN A 35 3.17 -7.89 -13.96
CA GLN A 35 3.65 -7.47 -15.28
C GLN A 35 3.85 -5.95 -15.38
N SER A 36 2.96 -5.17 -14.75
CA SER A 36 3.08 -3.70 -14.72
C SER A 36 4.28 -3.23 -13.88
N ASN A 37 4.55 -3.90 -12.75
CA ASN A 37 5.67 -3.59 -11.87
C ASN A 37 7.02 -3.91 -12.51
N GLN A 38 7.09 -4.88 -13.43
CA GLN A 38 8.32 -5.17 -14.19
C GLN A 38 8.63 -4.06 -15.21
N ASN A 39 7.59 -3.48 -15.81
CA ASN A 39 7.72 -2.41 -16.80
C ASN A 39 7.93 -1.02 -16.15
N THR A 40 7.72 -0.92 -14.84
CA THR A 40 7.84 0.35 -14.10
C THR A 40 9.27 0.52 -13.58
N ILE A 41 9.84 1.72 -13.78
CA ILE A 41 11.15 2.06 -13.21
C ILE A 41 11.00 2.10 -11.68
N LYS A 42 11.79 1.28 -10.99
CA LYS A 42 11.76 1.21 -9.52
C LYS A 42 12.38 2.49 -8.94
N ASP A 43 11.54 3.34 -8.38
CA ASP A 43 12.00 4.47 -7.58
C ASP A 43 12.38 3.95 -6.18
N LYS A 44 13.69 3.77 -5.96
CA LYS A 44 14.23 3.20 -4.73
C LYS A 44 14.74 4.33 -3.84
N PHE A 45 13.87 4.82 -2.97
CA PHE A 45 14.32 5.57 -1.80
C PHE A 45 14.86 4.59 -0.77
N ALA A 46 16.03 4.88 -0.20
CA ALA A 46 16.55 4.11 0.93
C ALA A 46 15.58 4.28 2.09
N ILE A 47 14.87 3.20 2.44
CA ILE A 47 14.17 3.15 3.72
C ILE A 47 15.28 2.99 4.76
N PRO A 48 15.41 3.93 5.73
CA PRO A 48 16.47 3.88 6.73
C PRO A 48 16.43 2.55 7.49
N LEU A 49 17.59 2.12 7.98
CA LEU A 49 17.68 0.88 8.75
C LEU A 49 16.81 1.02 10.00
N ILE A 50 16.19 -0.07 10.45
CA ILE A 50 15.31 -0.03 11.63
C ILE A 50 16.05 0.52 12.87
N GLU A 51 17.36 0.28 12.97
CA GLU A 51 18.20 0.79 14.06
C GLU A 51 18.34 2.31 14.02
N GLU A 52 18.58 2.90 12.84
CA GLU A 52 18.64 4.36 12.66
C GLU A 52 17.29 5.04 12.99
N LEU A 53 16.18 4.41 12.58
CA LEU A 53 14.81 4.85 12.91
C LEU A 53 14.54 4.78 14.42
N LEU A 54 15.04 3.74 15.10
CA LEU A 54 14.86 3.57 16.54
C LEU A 54 15.74 4.53 17.33
N ASP A 55 16.97 4.81 16.89
CA ASP A 55 17.87 5.77 17.53
C ASP A 55 17.30 7.20 17.50
N GLU A 56 16.65 7.62 16.41
CA GLU A 56 15.90 8.90 16.37
C GLU A 56 14.75 8.93 17.39
N LEU A 57 14.17 7.78 17.73
CA LEU A 57 13.04 7.66 18.64
C LEU A 57 13.43 7.59 20.13
N HIS A 58 14.71 7.40 20.50
CA HIS A 58 15.15 7.21 21.89
C HIS A 58 15.07 8.46 22.81
N GLY A 59 14.55 9.59 22.33
CA GLY A 59 14.48 10.87 23.07
C GLY A 59 13.37 11.04 24.13
N PRO A 60 12.17 10.46 24.03
CA PRO A 60 11.10 10.68 25.01
C PRO A 60 10.81 9.45 25.90
N SER A 61 10.60 9.70 27.20
CA SER A 61 10.27 8.68 28.22
C SER A 61 8.87 8.03 28.08
N THR A 62 8.15 8.30 26.99
CA THR A 62 6.84 7.72 26.71
C THR A 62 6.70 7.48 25.21
N PHE A 63 6.97 6.25 24.79
CA PHE A 63 6.73 5.79 23.42
C PHE A 63 5.23 5.58 23.20
N ARG A 64 4.65 6.27 22.22
CA ARG A 64 3.33 5.92 21.67
C ARG A 64 3.56 5.15 20.39
N ASN A 65 2.93 3.99 20.24
CA ASN A 65 2.91 3.27 18.97
C ASN A 65 2.04 4.07 17.99
N TRP A 66 2.66 4.71 17.02
CA TRP A 66 1.94 5.38 15.94
C TRP A 66 1.58 4.34 14.89
N THR A 67 0.41 3.72 15.06
CA THR A 67 -0.22 3.00 13.96
C THR A 67 -0.75 4.02 12.96
N PHE A 68 -0.05 4.16 11.84
CA PHE A 68 -0.61 4.84 10.68
C PHE A 68 -1.69 3.94 10.09
N GLU A 69 -2.94 4.17 10.50
CA GLU A 69 -4.07 3.64 9.77
C GLU A 69 -4.09 4.37 8.42
N ARG A 70 -3.90 3.62 7.33
CA ARG A 70 -4.02 4.23 6.00
C ARG A 70 -5.46 4.72 5.88
N ASP A 71 -5.65 6.04 5.94
CA ASP A 71 -6.93 6.69 5.69
C ASP A 71 -7.40 6.32 4.28
N THR A 72 -8.13 5.21 4.18
CA THR A 72 -8.92 4.89 2.99
C THR A 72 -10.24 5.64 3.04
N THR A 73 -10.23 6.97 3.23
CA THR A 73 -11.34 7.88 2.91
C THR A 73 -11.00 9.34 3.20
N LYS A 74 -10.73 10.12 2.15
CA LYS A 74 -11.30 11.46 1.92
C LYS A 74 -11.54 11.63 0.43
#